data_AF-A0A7C1L3F2-F1
#
_entry.id   AF-A0A7C1L3F2-F1
#
_cell.length_a   1.000
_cell.length_b   1.000
_cell.length_c   1.000
_cell.angle_alpha   90.00
_cell.angle_beta   90.00
_cell.angle_gamma   90.00
#
_symmetry.space_group_name_H-M   'P 1'
#
loop_
_entity.id
_entity.type
_entity.pdbx_description
1 polymer ?
#
loop_
_entity_poly.entity_id
_entity_poly.type
_entity_poly.pdbx_seq_one_letter_code
_entity_poly.pdbx_strand_id
1 'polypeptide(L)'
;MNTLITYQYRDASNYKQFDTVIIHGQFSLSDIEEYLYEKEVFIPSEIGLKDLQPENLNSDDHIWHEILEISHTLDKPTMNISAEQIISNFRRASLDEWNILEASKRLGLFI
;
A
#
# COMPACT_ATOMS: atom_id res chain seq x y z
N MET A 1 13.11 -16.86 4.84
CA MET A 1 12.48 -15.84 5.70
C MET A 1 11.56 -15.02 4.80
N ASN A 2 10.41 -14.62 5.32
CA ASN A 2 9.37 -13.87 4.62
C ASN A 2 9.21 -12.49 5.26
N THR A 3 8.46 -11.59 4.61
CA THR A 3 8.18 -10.26 5.14
C THR A 3 6.71 -10.15 5.48
N LEU A 4 6.42 -9.72 6.71
CA LEU A 4 5.12 -9.27 7.16
C LEU A 4 5.02 -7.77 6.92
N ILE A 5 3.92 -7.34 6.31
CA ILE A 5 3.60 -5.93 6.07
C ILE A 5 2.24 -5.66 6.69
N THR A 6 2.17 -4.70 7.60
CA THR A 6 0.91 -4.14 8.08
C THR A 6 0.77 -2.73 7.53
N TYR A 7 -0.37 -2.44 6.92
CA TYR A 7 -0.66 -1.15 6.32
C TYR A 7 -2.11 -0.75 6.63
N GLN A 8 -2.41 0.54 6.56
CA GLN A 8 -3.74 1.05 6.84
C GLN A 8 -4.22 2.05 5.81
N TYR A 9 -5.54 2.08 5.68
CA TYR A 9 -6.30 3.21 5.21
C TYR A 9 -6.78 4.05 6.40
N ARG A 10 -6.76 5.37 6.26
CA ARG A 10 -7.29 6.31 7.24
C ARG A 10 -7.90 7.51 6.52
N ASP A 11 -9.17 7.82 6.75
CA ASP A 11 -9.85 8.97 6.13
C ASP A 11 -9.63 10.27 6.93
N ALA A 12 -10.19 11.39 6.45
CA ALA A 12 -10.11 12.68 7.13
C ALA A 12 -10.91 12.75 8.46
N SER A 13 -11.88 11.84 8.65
CA SER A 13 -12.67 11.68 9.87
C SER A 13 -12.10 10.65 10.85
N ASN A 14 -10.88 10.16 10.61
CA ASN A 14 -10.16 9.17 11.41
C ASN A 14 -10.86 7.80 11.50
N TYR A 15 -11.71 7.46 10.54
CA TYR A 15 -12.06 6.07 10.24
C TYR A 15 -10.82 5.34 9.74
N LYS A 16 -10.64 4.08 10.13
CA LYS A 16 -9.45 3.28 9.79
C LYS A 16 -9.83 1.87 9.37
N GLN A 17 -9.12 1.36 8.39
CA GLN A 17 -9.03 -0.07 8.09
C GLN A 17 -7.57 -0.46 7.97
N PHE A 18 -7.20 -1.64 8.43
CA PHE A 18 -5.85 -2.17 8.30
C PHE A 18 -5.89 -3.59 7.77
N ASP A 19 -4.79 -4.00 7.14
CA ASP A 19 -4.57 -5.35 6.68
C ASP A 19 -3.12 -5.75 6.93
N THR A 20 -2.90 -7.05 7.08
CA THR A 20 -1.58 -7.63 7.33
C THR A 20 -1.34 -8.78 6.36
N VAL A 21 -0.27 -8.67 5.58
CA VAL A 21 0.08 -9.63 4.55
C VAL A 21 1.48 -10.17 4.75
N ILE A 22 1.70 -11.41 4.33
CA ILE A 22 3.01 -12.07 4.37
C ILE A 22 3.42 -12.39 2.94
N ILE A 23 4.57 -11.89 2.51
CA ILE A 23 5.09 -12.04 1.15
C ILE A 23 6.39 -12.86 1.14
N HIS A 24 6.76 -13.40 -0.02
CA HIS A 24 8.00 -14.16 -0.17
C HIS A 24 9.23 -13.25 -0.07
N GLY A 25 10.26 -13.68 0.64
CA GLY A 25 11.54 -12.96 0.73
C GLY A 25 11.53 -11.82 1.73
N GLN A 26 12.60 -11.02 1.73
CA GLN A 26 12.88 -10.02 2.75
C GLN A 26 13.07 -8.64 2.14
N PHE A 27 12.47 -7.63 2.76
CA PHE A 27 12.83 -6.23 2.59
C PHE A 27 12.57 -5.47 3.90
N SER A 28 13.04 -4.23 3.98
CA SER A 28 12.77 -3.29 5.07
C SER A 28 12.16 -2.00 4.54
N LEU A 29 11.67 -1.14 5.43
CA LEU A 29 11.15 0.17 5.06
C LEU A 29 12.15 1.00 4.24
N SER A 30 13.45 0.95 4.59
CA SER A 30 14.50 1.69 3.89
C SER A 30 14.65 1.31 2.41
N ASP A 31 14.22 0.11 2.01
CA ASP A 31 14.28 -0.33 0.62
C ASP A 31 13.22 0.37 -0.26
N ILE A 32 12.19 0.96 0.36
CA ILE A 32 11.04 1.56 -0.36
C ILE A 32 10.69 2.99 0.09
N GLU A 33 11.28 3.49 1.18
CA GLU A 33 10.96 4.81 1.77
C GLU A 33 11.07 5.95 0.76
N GLU A 34 12.10 5.93 -0.10
CA GLU A 34 12.30 6.94 -1.15
C GLU A 34 11.23 6.92 -2.25
N TYR A 35 10.50 5.81 -2.39
CA TYR A 35 9.49 5.62 -3.43
C TYR A 35 8.06 5.96 -2.94
N LEU A 36 7.85 6.14 -1.64
CA LEU A 36 6.57 6.58 -1.09
C LEU A 36 6.20 7.99 -1.59
N TYR A 37 4.93 8.22 -1.86
CA TYR A 37 4.42 9.57 -2.15
C TYR A 37 4.60 10.44 -0.91
N GLU A 38 5.25 11.59 -1.09
CA GLU A 38 5.66 12.48 0.00
C GLU A 38 6.45 11.78 1.13
N LYS A 39 7.07 10.63 0.84
CA LYS A 39 7.77 9.75 1.81
C LYS A 39 6.88 9.13 2.90
N GLU A 40 5.56 9.25 2.78
CA GLU A 40 4.63 8.84 3.83
C GLU A 40 3.59 7.84 3.34
N VAL A 41 3.06 8.02 2.13
CA VAL A 41 1.86 7.31 1.67
C VAL A 41 2.05 6.61 0.33
N PHE A 42 1.15 5.67 0.02
CA PHE A 42 1.18 4.89 -1.21
C PHE A 42 -0.22 4.43 -1.65
N ILE A 43 -0.30 3.86 -2.86
CA ILE A 43 -1.50 3.24 -3.42
C ILE A 43 -1.29 1.71 -3.47
N PRO A 44 -1.93 0.90 -2.60
CA PRO A 44 -1.69 -0.54 -2.46
C PRO A 44 -1.83 -1.32 -3.76
N SER A 45 -2.85 -1.06 -4.55
CA SER A 45 -3.08 -1.74 -5.83
C SER A 45 -1.97 -1.54 -6.85
N GLU A 46 -1.20 -0.46 -6.80
CA GLU A 46 -0.06 -0.26 -7.71
C GLU A 46 1.15 -1.11 -7.35
N ILE A 47 1.23 -1.56 -6.10
CA ILE A 47 2.26 -2.46 -5.61
C ILE A 47 1.83 -3.93 -5.57
N GLY A 48 0.57 -4.22 -5.88
CA GLY A 48 0.02 -5.58 -5.84
C GLY A 48 -0.59 -5.96 -4.49
N LEU A 49 -0.87 -4.99 -3.63
CA LEU A 49 -1.65 -5.15 -2.40
C LEU A 49 -3.10 -4.70 -2.62
N LYS A 50 -3.96 -4.95 -1.63
CA LYS A 50 -5.39 -4.62 -1.71
C LYS A 50 -5.63 -3.19 -1.23
N ASP A 51 -6.44 -2.43 -1.95
CA ASP A 51 -6.98 -1.14 -1.49
C ASP A 51 -8.00 -1.37 -0.35
N LEU A 52 -7.89 -0.63 0.77
CA LEU A 52 -8.66 -0.84 2.02
C LEU A 52 -9.75 0.21 2.26
N GLN A 53 -10.09 1.02 1.26
CA GLN A 53 -11.23 1.92 1.36
C GLN A 53 -12.55 1.15 1.53
N PRO A 54 -13.55 1.72 2.23
CA PRO A 54 -14.86 1.11 2.32
C PRO A 54 -15.57 1.10 0.96
N GLU A 55 -16.58 0.23 0.80
CA GLU A 55 -17.36 0.18 -0.45
C GLU A 55 -18.19 1.46 -0.67
N ASN A 56 -18.65 2.08 0.42
CA ASN A 56 -19.44 3.32 0.38
C ASN A 56 -18.57 4.49 0.82
N LEU A 57 -18.08 5.24 -0.16
CA LEU A 57 -17.24 6.41 0.08
C LEU A 57 -18.06 7.67 0.34
N ASN A 58 -17.42 8.62 1.00
CA ASN A 58 -17.89 9.97 1.27
C ASN A 58 -16.77 10.99 0.97
N SER A 59 -16.99 12.27 1.29
CA SER A 59 -16.07 13.36 0.99
C SER A 59 -14.73 13.31 1.73
N ASP A 60 -14.66 12.55 2.82
CA ASP A 60 -13.47 12.43 3.65
C ASP A 60 -12.54 11.33 3.14
N ASP A 61 -13.02 10.50 2.20
CA ASP A 61 -12.28 9.36 1.68
C ASP A 61 -11.26 9.76 0.60
N HIS A 62 -10.13 9.04 0.57
CA HIS A 62 -9.04 9.27 -0.37
C HIS A 62 -8.32 7.98 -0.78
N ILE A 63 -7.43 8.07 -1.76
CA ILE A 63 -6.70 6.92 -2.33
C ILE A 63 -5.53 6.42 -1.45
N TRP A 64 -5.03 7.26 -0.56
CA TRP A 64 -3.76 7.05 0.14
C TRP A 64 -3.84 6.06 1.30
N HIS A 65 -2.75 5.31 1.48
CA HIS A 65 -2.51 4.38 2.57
C HIS A 65 -1.16 4.62 3.23
N GLU A 66 -1.03 4.22 4.49
CA GLU A 66 0.16 4.36 5.31
C GLU A 66 0.72 2.97 5.67
N ILE A 67 2.04 2.82 5.67
CA ILE A 67 2.69 1.61 6.20
C ILE A 67 2.76 1.74 7.72
N LEU A 68 2.27 0.74 8.45
CA LEU A 68 2.33 0.69 9.91
C LEU A 68 3.52 -0.12 10.41
N GLU A 69 3.79 -1.25 9.76
CA GLU A 69 4.85 -2.16 10.17
C GLU A 69 5.41 -2.93 8.98
N ILE A 70 6.73 -3.09 8.96
CA ILE A 70 7.43 -4.09 8.16
C ILE A 70 8.31 -4.90 9.11
N SER A 71 8.11 -6.21 9.16
CA SER A 71 8.90 -7.12 9.99
C SER A 71 9.16 -8.44 9.28
N HIS A 72 10.18 -9.18 9.71
CA HIS A 72 10.52 -10.48 9.11
C HIS A 72 9.88 -11.61 9.91
N THR A 73 9.36 -12.61 9.21
CA THR A 73 8.68 -13.77 9.81
C THR A 73 9.08 -15.09 9.12
N LEU A 74 8.94 -16.19 9.86
CA LEU A 74 9.07 -17.56 9.35
C LEU A 74 7.72 -18.14 8.87
N ASP A 75 6.63 -17.42 9.12
CA ASP A 75 5.29 -17.82 8.70
C ASP A 75 5.18 -17.92 7.18
N LYS A 76 4.25 -18.75 6.72
CA LYS A 76 4.02 -18.96 5.28
C LYS A 76 3.43 -17.70 4.64
N PRO A 77 3.81 -17.36 3.40
CA PRO A 77 3.22 -16.24 2.68
C PRO A 77 1.71 -16.38 2.54
N THR A 78 0.99 -15.30 2.80
CA THR A 78 -0.46 -15.19 2.56
C THR A 78 -0.75 -14.72 1.14
N MET A 79 0.25 -14.17 0.46
CA MET A 79 0.18 -13.69 -0.91
C MET A 79 1.29 -14.29 -1.77
N ASN A 80 0.98 -14.58 -3.03
CA ASN A 80 1.96 -15.04 -4.01
C ASN A 80 2.64 -13.86 -4.71
N ILE A 81 3.38 -13.07 -3.94
CA ILE A 81 4.21 -11.96 -4.42
C ILE A 81 5.54 -11.97 -3.67
N SER A 82 6.63 -11.54 -4.31
CA SER A 82 7.96 -11.46 -3.70
C SER A 82 8.31 -10.05 -3.25
N ALA A 83 9.23 -9.95 -2.30
CA ALA A 83 9.82 -8.69 -1.85
C ALA A 83 10.46 -7.92 -3.01
N GLU A 84 11.18 -8.61 -3.90
CA GLU A 84 11.77 -8.03 -5.11
C GLU A 84 10.69 -7.41 -6.02
N GLN A 85 9.56 -8.10 -6.20
CA GLN A 85 8.45 -7.59 -7.00
C GLN A 85 7.79 -6.37 -6.33
N ILE A 86 7.60 -6.40 -5.01
CA ILE A 86 7.06 -5.28 -4.23
C ILE A 86 7.96 -4.05 -4.37
N ILE A 87 9.28 -4.17 -4.15
CA ILE A 87 10.24 -3.06 -4.30
C ILE A 87 10.21 -2.52 -5.74
N SER A 88 10.22 -3.42 -6.74
CA SER A 88 10.14 -3.01 -8.14
C SER A 88 8.85 -2.27 -8.46
N ASN A 89 7.73 -2.67 -7.86
CA ASN A 89 6.45 -1.99 -8.06
C ASN A 89 6.43 -0.63 -7.39
N PHE A 90 6.95 -0.49 -6.16
CA PHE A 90 7.12 0.80 -5.49
C PHE A 90 7.94 1.76 -6.36
N ARG A 91 9.10 1.32 -6.83
CA ARG A 91 9.95 2.11 -7.72
C ARG A 91 9.20 2.54 -8.98
N ARG A 92 8.49 1.62 -9.63
CA ARG A 92 7.73 1.91 -10.85
C ARG A 92 6.61 2.93 -10.58
N ALA A 93 5.81 2.70 -9.56
CA ALA A 93 4.73 3.62 -9.18
C ALA A 93 5.26 5.01 -8.86
N SER A 94 6.38 5.11 -8.12
CA SER A 94 7.05 6.37 -7.82
C SER A 94 7.53 7.11 -9.09
N LEU A 95 8.17 6.39 -10.02
CA LEU A 95 8.64 6.96 -11.29
C LEU A 95 7.48 7.41 -12.20
N ASP A 96 6.34 6.72 -12.11
CA ASP A 96 5.10 7.06 -12.81
C ASP A 96 4.25 8.09 -12.02
N GLU A 97 4.83 8.71 -10.99
CA GLU A 97 4.21 9.73 -10.10
C GLU A 97 2.95 9.27 -9.34
N TRP A 98 2.78 7.96 -9.15
CA TRP A 98 1.58 7.30 -8.62
C TRP A 98 0.34 7.61 -9.49
N ASN A 99 -0.43 6.60 -9.85
CA ASN A 99 -1.59 6.78 -10.72
C ASN A 99 -2.82 7.29 -9.94
N ILE A 100 -2.71 8.53 -9.45
CA ILE A 100 -3.72 9.24 -8.66
C ILE A 100 -5.05 9.31 -9.41
N LEU A 101 -5.00 9.57 -10.72
CA LEU A 101 -6.20 9.68 -11.54
C LEU A 101 -6.96 8.36 -11.60
N GLU A 102 -6.30 7.25 -11.96
CA GLU A 102 -6.97 5.96 -12.04
C GLU A 102 -7.40 5.45 -10.67
N ALA A 103 -6.63 5.69 -9.60
CA ALA A 103 -7.05 5.35 -8.25
C ALA A 103 -8.31 6.12 -7.84
N SER A 104 -8.37 7.42 -8.13
CA SER A 104 -9.55 8.25 -7.86
C SER A 104 -10.75 7.82 -8.69
N LYS A 105 -10.54 7.38 -9.95
CA LYS A 105 -11.59 6.80 -10.81
C LYS A 105 -12.24 5.58 -10.20
N ARG A 106 -11.43 4.63 -9.75
CA ARG A 106 -11.93 3.37 -9.16
C ARG A 106 -12.80 3.61 -7.94
N LEU A 107 -12.46 4.65 -7.18
CA LEU A 107 -13.17 5.05 -5.98
C LEU A 107 -14.36 5.99 -6.28
N GLY A 108 -14.46 6.56 -7.48
CA GLY A 108 -15.52 7.53 -7.79
C GLY A 108 -15.37 8.86 -7.06
N LEU A 109 -14.14 9.21 -6.62
CA LEU A 109 -13.82 10.44 -5.88
C LEU A 109 -13.72 11.69 -6.76
N PHE A 110 -14.40 11.72 -7.90
CA PHE A 110 -14.36 12.87 -8.79
C PHE A 110 -15.23 14.02 -8.32
N ILE A 111 -14.67 15.21 -8.53
CA ILE A 111 -15.31 16.52 -8.58
C ILE A 111 -15.65 16.85 -10.03
#